data_AF-A0A9W8BAN0-F1
#
_entry.id   AF-A0A9W8BAN0-F1
#
_cell.length_a   1.000
_cell.length_b   1.000
_cell.length_c   1.000
_cell.angle_alpha   90.00
_cell.angle_beta   90.00
_cell.angle_gamma   90.00
#
_symmetry.space_group_name_H-M   'P 1'
#
loop_
_entity.id
_entity.type
_entity.pdbx_description
1 polymer ?
#
loop_
_entity_poly.entity_id
_entity_poly.type
_entity_poly.pdbx_seq_one_letter_code
_entity_poly.pdbx_strand_id
1 'polypeptide(L)'
;MGGPGLEVAKFTFYVFMPMAFMVYFGGPGFYERYVADETFKFNPPPMKPLPTEPGDIERALAQFREARQQRKALREQTMQEMYESKPVGDGASSSR
;
A
#
# COMPACT_ATOMS: atom_id res chain seq x y z
N MET A 1 -54.77 -26.50 -11.27
CA MET A 1 -54.07 -25.84 -10.15
C MET A 1 -53.36 -26.94 -9.38
N GLY A 2 -52.02 -26.96 -9.37
CA GLY A 2 -51.25 -28.01 -8.69
C GLY A 2 -51.53 -27.94 -7.19
N GLY A 3 -52.06 -29.03 -6.63
CA GLY A 3 -52.66 -29.09 -5.29
C GLY A 3 -51.71 -28.71 -4.13
N PRO A 4 -52.15 -28.96 -2.88
CA PRO A 4 -51.51 -28.44 -1.67
C PRO A 4 -49.98 -28.63 -1.57
N GLY A 5 -49.43 -29.70 -2.14
CA GLY A 5 -47.98 -29.94 -2.16
C GLY A 5 -47.17 -28.88 -2.93
N LEU A 6 -47.73 -28.31 -3.99
CA LEU A 6 -47.05 -27.28 -4.78
C LEU A 6 -46.97 -25.95 -4.01
N GLU A 7 -47.95 -25.66 -3.17
CA GLU A 7 -47.98 -24.47 -2.33
C GLU A 7 -46.97 -24.57 -1.18
N VAL A 8 -46.88 -25.73 -0.53
CA VAL A 8 -45.88 -26.00 0.52
C VAL A 8 -44.45 -25.91 -0.02
N ALA A 9 -44.20 -26.45 -1.22
CA ALA A 9 -42.88 -26.38 -1.85
C ALA A 9 -42.45 -24.94 -2.16
N LYS A 10 -43.36 -24.13 -2.73
CA LYS A 10 -43.10 -22.71 -3.00
C LYS A 10 -42.86 -21.94 -1.71
N PHE A 11 -43.69 -22.16 -0.70
CA PHE A 11 -43.58 -21.47 0.57
C PHE A 11 -42.23 -21.77 1.24
N THR A 12 -41.83 -23.04 1.25
CA THR A 12 -40.53 -23.46 1.76
C THR A 12 -39.40 -22.78 0.99
N PHE A 13 -39.46 -22.75 -0.35
CA PHE A 13 -38.45 -22.07 -1.17
C PHE A 13 -38.38 -20.57 -0.86
N TYR A 14 -39.53 -19.89 -0.78
CA TYR A 14 -39.58 -18.45 -0.48
C TYR A 14 -39.02 -18.08 0.88
N VAL A 15 -39.11 -18.97 1.87
CA VAL A 15 -38.60 -18.74 3.22
C VAL A 15 -37.13 -19.16 3.34
N PHE A 16 -36.77 -20.35 2.83
CA PHE A 16 -35.41 -20.88 2.96
C PHE A 16 -34.41 -20.22 2.02
N MET A 17 -34.80 -19.83 0.81
CA MET A 17 -33.88 -19.21 -0.14
C MET A 17 -33.27 -17.91 0.41
N PRO A 18 -34.05 -16.90 0.89
CA PRO A 18 -33.46 -15.68 1.44
C PRO A 18 -32.69 -15.94 2.73
N MET A 19 -33.15 -16.86 3.60
CA MET A 19 -32.40 -17.23 4.80
C MET A 19 -31.05 -17.87 4.46
N ALA A 20 -31.01 -18.80 3.52
CA ALA A 20 -29.78 -19.43 3.06
C ALA A 20 -28.82 -18.39 2.45
N PHE A 21 -29.34 -17.45 1.66
CA PHE A 21 -28.56 -16.33 1.15
C PHE A 21 -27.97 -15.49 2.29
N MET A 22 -28.77 -15.09 3.28
CA MET A 22 -28.27 -14.31 4.41
C MET A 22 -27.22 -15.06 5.24
N VAL A 23 -27.37 -16.37 5.45
CA VAL A 23 -26.38 -17.16 6.18
C VAL A 23 -25.10 -17.32 5.37
N TYR A 24 -25.20 -17.57 4.06
CA TYR A 24 -24.04 -17.76 3.21
C TYR A 24 -23.24 -16.45 3.03
N PHE A 25 -23.90 -15.35 2.70
CA PHE A 25 -23.25 -14.06 2.46
C PHE A 25 -22.96 -13.27 3.75
N GLY A 26 -23.77 -13.44 4.79
CA GLY A 26 -23.60 -12.76 6.08
C GLY A 26 -22.69 -13.50 7.07
N GLY A 27 -22.26 -14.73 6.74
CA GLY A 27 -21.34 -15.49 7.57
C GLY A 27 -19.92 -14.91 7.55
N PRO A 28 -19.14 -15.05 8.65
CA PRO A 28 -17.78 -14.51 8.75
C PRO A 28 -16.83 -15.08 7.67
N GLY A 29 -17.02 -16.35 7.28
CA GLY A 29 -16.19 -16.98 6.25
C GLY A 29 -16.33 -16.36 4.84
N PHE A 30 -17.49 -15.80 4.49
CA PHE A 30 -17.64 -15.07 3.22
C PHE A 30 -16.85 -13.76 3.26
N TYR A 31 -16.95 -13.04 4.38
CA TYR A 31 -16.22 -11.79 4.57
C TYR A 31 -14.71 -11.99 4.51
N GLU A 32 -14.18 -12.98 5.24
CA GLU A 32 -12.75 -13.30 5.25
C GLU A 32 -12.21 -13.68 3.87
N ARG A 33 -12.97 -14.47 3.10
CA ARG A 33 -12.52 -14.98 1.80
C ARG A 33 -12.61 -13.95 0.67
N TYR A 34 -13.63 -13.09 0.68
CA TYR A 34 -13.94 -12.25 -0.47
C TYR A 34 -13.80 -10.74 -0.20
N VAL A 35 -13.97 -10.28 1.04
CA VAL A 35 -14.03 -8.84 1.35
C VAL A 35 -12.78 -8.35 2.08
N ALA A 36 -12.26 -9.13 3.04
CA ALA A 36 -11.12 -8.73 3.86
C ALA A 36 -9.90 -8.38 2.98
N ASP A 37 -9.49 -9.29 2.11
CA ASP A 37 -8.32 -9.11 1.23
C ASP A 37 -8.46 -7.92 0.26
N GLU A 38 -9.66 -7.69 -0.29
CA GLU A 38 -9.90 -6.58 -1.20
C GLU A 38 -9.84 -5.22 -0.47
N THR A 39 -10.37 -5.17 0.75
CA THR A 39 -10.33 -3.95 1.59
C THR A 39 -8.89 -3.54 1.90
N PHE A 40 -8.00 -4.51 2.19
CA PHE A 40 -6.59 -4.23 2.47
C PHE A 40 -5.78 -3.84 1.23
N LYS A 41 -6.17 -4.29 0.02
CA LYS A 41 -5.52 -3.88 -1.24
C LYS A 41 -5.90 -2.44 -1.63
N PHE A 42 -7.16 -2.06 -1.46
CA PHE A 42 -7.64 -0.73 -1.83
C PHE A 42 -7.30 0.35 -0.81
N ASN A 43 -7.26 0.01 0.48
CA ASN A 43 -6.91 0.94 1.54
C ASN A 43 -5.89 0.29 2.50
N PRO A 44 -4.62 0.14 2.06
CA PRO A 44 -3.61 -0.46 2.91
C PRO A 44 -3.44 0.40 4.17
N PRO A 45 -3.39 -0.21 5.37
CA PRO A 45 -3.10 0.53 6.59
C PRO A 45 -1.76 1.25 6.42
N PRO A 46 -1.62 2.48 6.96
CA PRO A 46 -0.40 3.26 6.79
C PRO A 46 0.79 2.46 7.34
N MET A 47 1.77 2.17 6.48
CA MET A 47 3.00 1.43 6.82
C MET A 47 3.80 2.04 7.97
N LYS A 48 3.55 3.32 8.28
CA LYS A 48 4.18 4.03 9.38
C LYS A 48 3.09 4.52 10.33
N PRO A 49 3.21 4.27 11.64
CA PRO A 49 2.31 4.86 12.61
C PRO A 49 2.36 6.38 12.44
N LEU A 50 1.19 7.02 12.32
CA LEU A 50 1.15 8.47 12.28
C LEU A 50 1.58 9.01 13.65
N PRO A 51 2.47 10.02 13.67
CA PRO A 51 2.81 10.69 14.92
C PRO A 51 1.52 11.30 15.50
N THR A 52 1.15 10.83 16.69
CA THR A 52 -0.11 11.22 17.35
C THR A 52 0.12 12.43 18.25
N GLU A 53 1.34 12.60 18.76
CA GLU A 53 1.74 13.70 19.62
C GLU A 53 2.44 14.82 18.83
N PRO A 54 2.20 16.11 19.18
CA PRO A 54 2.86 17.24 18.52
C PRO A 54 4.39 17.17 18.52
N GLY A 55 4.98 16.68 19.62
CA GLY A 55 6.44 16.52 19.77
C GLY A 55 7.05 15.41 18.89
N ASP A 56 6.25 14.48 18.38
CA ASP A 56 6.73 13.46 17.45
C ASP A 56 6.95 14.03 16.05
N ILE A 57 6.15 15.02 15.66
CA ILE A 57 6.26 15.69 14.37
C ILE A 57 7.59 16.44 14.28
N GLU A 58 7.94 17.21 15.31
CA GLU A 58 9.19 17.96 15.35
C GLU A 58 10.42 17.05 15.31
N ARG A 59 10.38 15.95 16.08
CA ARG A 59 11.44 14.92 16.08
C ARG A 59 11.60 14.25 14.72
N ALA A 60 10.50 13.85 14.08
CA ALA A 60 10.53 13.28 12.74
C ALA A 60 11.08 14.30 11.72
N LEU A 61 10.69 15.57 11.83
CA LEU A 61 11.14 16.64 10.94
C LEU A 61 12.66 16.88 11.07
N ALA A 62 13.19 16.87 12.29
CA ALA A 62 14.62 16.99 12.56
C ALA A 62 15.41 15.84 11.90
N GLN A 63 14.96 14.60 12.11
CA GLN A 63 15.56 13.41 11.48
C GLN A 63 15.56 13.51 9.94
N PHE A 64 14.47 13.97 9.32
CA PHE A 64 14.41 14.13 7.88
C PHE A 64 15.35 15.23 7.35
N ARG A 65 15.57 16.30 8.13
CA ARG A 65 16.52 17.36 7.76
C ARG A 65 17.96 16.85 7.82
N GLU A 66 18.33 16.15 8.88
CA GLU A 66 19.66 15.54 9.03
C GLU A 66 19.93 14.54 7.91
N ALA A 67 19.00 13.63 7.64
CA ALA A 67 19.13 12.65 6.56
C ALA A 67 19.29 13.34 5.18
N ARG A 68 18.61 14.46 4.95
CA ARG A 68 18.76 15.25 3.71
C ARG A 68 20.15 15.88 3.61
N GLN A 69 20.66 16.43 4.70
CA GLN A 69 22.01 17.03 4.74
C GLN A 69 23.09 15.97 4.49
N GLN A 70 23.00 14.80 5.15
CA GLN A 70 23.91 13.69 4.94
C GLN A 70 23.93 13.22 3.47
N ARG A 71 22.74 13.08 2.85
CA ARG A 71 22.65 12.72 1.43
C ARG A 71 23.25 13.77 0.50
N LYS A 72 23.15 15.06 0.85
CA LYS A 72 23.77 16.16 0.08
C LYS A 72 25.29 16.11 0.19
N ALA A 73 25.82 15.95 1.40
CA ALA A 73 27.26 15.83 1.64
C ALA A 73 27.86 14.63 0.90
N LEU A 74 27.21 13.46 0.94
CA LEU A 74 27.67 12.27 0.21
C LEU A 74 27.67 12.49 -1.31
N ARG A 75 26.66 13.19 -1.85
CA ARG A 75 26.63 13.56 -3.29
C ARG A 75 27.77 14.51 -3.67
N GLU A 76 28.10 15.46 -2.80
CA GLU A 76 29.20 16.38 -3.04
C GLU A 76 30.55 15.67 -3.00
N GLN A 77 30.75 14.76 -2.04
CA GLN A 77 31.95 13.91 -1.95
C GLN A 77 32.11 13.01 -3.18
N THR A 78 31.06 12.28 -3.54
CA THR A 78 31.06 11.41 -4.74
C THR A 78 31.29 12.18 -6.03
N MET A 79 30.75 13.40 -6.16
CA MET A 79 31.08 14.26 -7.31
C MET A 79 32.53 14.73 -7.28
N GLN A 80 33.06 15.16 -6.14
CA GLN A 80 34.46 15.57 -6.00
C GLN A 80 35.41 14.42 -6.35
N GLU A 81 35.14 13.20 -5.86
CA GLU A 81 35.90 11.99 -6.22
C GLU A 81 35.82 11.69 -7.73
N MET A 82 34.68 11.92 -8.37
CA MET A 82 34.50 11.76 -9.81
C MET A 82 35.24 12.84 -10.63
N TYR A 83 35.34 14.07 -10.12
CA TYR A 83 36.11 15.15 -10.74
C TYR A 83 37.62 14.94 -10.58
N GLU A 84 38.07 14.49 -9.40
CA GLU A 84 39.48 14.23 -9.09
C GLU A 84 40.03 13.01 -9.86
N SER A 85 39.21 11.98 -10.07
CA SER A 85 39.59 10.76 -10.81
C SER A 85 39.57 10.90 -12.33
N LYS A 86 39.09 12.03 -12.88
CA LYS A 86 39.09 12.28 -14.32
C LYS A 86 40.43 12.92 -14.71
N PRO A 87 41.37 12.20 -15.35
CA PRO A 87 42.67 12.78 -15.67
C PRO A 87 42.46 13.95 -16.65
N VAL A 88 42.98 15.12 -16.26
CA VAL A 88 43.16 16.28 -17.15
C VAL A 88 44.23 15.89 -18.17
N GLY A 89 43.81 15.28 -19.26
CA GLY A 89 44.71 14.80 -20.30
C GLY A 89 43.94 14.35 -21.54
N ASP A 90 43.40 15.32 -22.29
CA ASP A 90 43.49 15.31 -23.75
C ASP A 90 42.94 16.61 -24.31
N GLY A 91 43.85 17.52 -24.67
CA GLY A 91 43.49 18.79 -25.27
C GLY A 91 44.61 19.80 -25.36
N ALA A 92 45.80 19.44 -25.88
CA ALA A 92 46.68 20.41 -26.53
C ALA A 92 47.82 19.77 -27.34
N SER A 93 47.97 20.25 -28.58
CA SER A 93 49.14 20.18 -29.47
C SER A 93 49.36 18.93 -30.34
N SER A 94 48.85 18.99 -31.58
CA SER A 94 49.63 18.59 -32.74
C SER A 94 49.30 19.50 -33.91
N SER A 95 49.90 20.69 -33.89
CA SER A 95 50.14 21.51 -35.07
C SER A 95 51.40 20.97 -35.78
N ARG A 96 51.23 20.30 -36.92
CA ARG A 96 52.20 20.23 -38.03
C ARG A 96 51.45 20.01 -39.34
#